data_AF-A0A6L9KPT5-F1
#
_entry.id   AF-A0A6L9KPT5-F1
#
_cell.length_a   1.000
_cell.length_b   1.000
_cell.length_c   1.000
_cell.angle_alpha   90.00
_cell.angle_beta   90.00
_cell.angle_gamma   90.00
#
_symmetry.space_group_name_H-M   'P 1'
#
loop_
_entity.id
_entity.type
_entity.pdbx_description
1 polymer ?
#
loop_
_entity_poly.entity_id
_entity_poly.type
_entity_poly.pdbx_seq_one_letter_code
_entity_poly.pdbx_strand_id
1 'polypeptide(L)'
;MPIKDLPADARPREKLLARGPGALSDVELLAILLRTGIKGKGVLQMADELLNIKNNSTKGSLDGGFDGLSGLLHATADDLKRIKGLGPAKRAEIVAVLELSRRALAQQLKERTVFATPDAV
;
A
#
# COMPACT_ATOMS: atom_id res chain seq x y z
N MET A 1 -9.74 -18.13 4.62
CA MET A 1 -10.72 -18.29 3.53
C MET A 1 -10.14 -17.66 2.26
N PRO A 2 -10.17 -18.33 1.09
CA PRO A 2 -9.73 -17.74 -0.16
C PRO A 2 -10.75 -16.72 -0.69
N ILE A 3 -10.30 -15.68 -1.38
CA ILE A 3 -11.16 -14.60 -1.91
C ILE A 3 -12.28 -15.14 -2.81
N LYS A 4 -12.04 -16.24 -3.52
CA LYS A 4 -13.01 -16.84 -4.43
C LYS A 4 -14.28 -17.33 -3.72
N ASP A 5 -14.18 -17.65 -2.44
CA ASP A 5 -15.30 -18.14 -1.62
C ASP A 5 -16.11 -16.98 -1.02
N LEU A 6 -15.64 -15.74 -1.15
CA LEU A 6 -16.41 -14.57 -0.76
C LEU A 6 -17.56 -14.34 -1.76
N PRO A 7 -18.72 -13.88 -1.27
CA PRO A 7 -19.76 -13.28 -2.12
C PRO A 7 -19.17 -12.26 -3.07
N ALA A 8 -19.70 -12.16 -4.29
CA ALA A 8 -19.14 -11.30 -5.33
C ALA A 8 -19.00 -9.84 -4.88
N ASP A 9 -19.96 -9.32 -4.10
CA ASP A 9 -19.95 -7.96 -3.57
C ASP A 9 -18.96 -7.73 -2.41
N ALA A 10 -18.45 -8.81 -1.81
CA ALA A 10 -17.41 -8.79 -0.79
C ALA A 10 -16.00 -9.03 -1.37
N ARG A 11 -15.88 -9.41 -2.64
CA ARG A 11 -14.57 -9.56 -3.29
C ARG A 11 -13.96 -8.18 -3.54
N PRO A 12 -12.68 -7.93 -3.20
CA PRO A 12 -12.14 -6.57 -3.19
C PRO A 12 -12.23 -5.83 -4.53
N ARG A 13 -11.99 -6.50 -5.66
CA ARG A 13 -12.01 -5.84 -6.98
C ARG A 13 -13.42 -5.44 -7.39
N GLU A 14 -14.35 -6.36 -7.20
CA GLU A 14 -15.76 -6.18 -7.49
C GLU A 14 -16.35 -5.11 -6.57
N LYS A 15 -16.04 -5.15 -5.27
CA LYS A 15 -16.40 -4.14 -4.28
C LYS A 15 -15.84 -2.76 -4.65
N LEU A 16 -14.59 -2.67 -5.10
CA LEU A 16 -13.95 -1.43 -5.56
C LEU A 16 -14.69 -0.82 -6.75
N LEU A 17 -15.06 -1.64 -7.74
CA LEU A 17 -15.79 -1.17 -8.92
C LEU A 17 -17.23 -0.78 -8.59
N ALA A 18 -17.88 -1.49 -7.67
CA ALA A 18 -19.29 -1.25 -7.33
C ALA A 18 -19.50 -0.11 -6.33
N ARG A 19 -18.59 0.08 -5.38
CA ARG A 19 -18.76 1.01 -4.23
C ARG A 19 -17.64 2.04 -4.10
N GLY A 20 -16.64 2.01 -4.99
CA GLY A 20 -15.49 2.91 -4.97
C GLY A 20 -14.45 2.55 -3.90
N PRO A 21 -13.30 3.25 -3.92
CA PRO A 21 -12.16 2.95 -3.04
C PRO A 21 -12.46 3.17 -1.55
N GLY A 22 -13.35 4.12 -1.20
CA GLY A 22 -13.71 4.40 0.19
C GLY A 22 -14.47 3.27 0.89
N ALA A 23 -14.97 2.28 0.16
CA ALA A 23 -15.60 1.11 0.76
C ALA A 23 -14.59 0.04 1.20
N LEU A 24 -13.32 0.15 0.79
CA LEU A 24 -12.28 -0.84 1.05
C LEU A 24 -11.45 -0.43 2.27
N SER A 25 -11.04 -1.43 3.04
CA SER A 25 -9.95 -1.29 4.02
C SER A 25 -8.59 -1.23 3.32
N ASP A 26 -7.58 -0.72 4.03
CA ASP A 26 -6.19 -0.71 3.57
C ASP A 26 -5.69 -2.11 3.21
N VAL A 27 -6.11 -3.13 3.97
CA VAL A 27 -5.82 -4.54 3.72
C VAL A 27 -6.40 -4.99 2.37
N GLU A 28 -7.65 -4.61 2.07
CA GLU A 28 -8.30 -4.95 0.80
C GLU A 28 -7.62 -4.23 -0.38
N LEU A 29 -7.30 -2.94 -0.24
CA LEU A 29 -6.59 -2.17 -1.26
C LEU A 29 -5.23 -2.80 -1.59
N LEU A 30 -4.46 -3.13 -0.56
CA LEU A 30 -3.16 -3.77 -0.74
C LEU A 30 -3.30 -5.19 -1.30
N ALA A 31 -4.32 -5.94 -0.89
CA ALA A 31 -4.57 -7.28 -1.42
C ALA A 31 -4.89 -7.29 -2.92
N ILE A 32 -5.53 -6.23 -3.45
CA ILE A 32 -5.76 -6.07 -4.89
C ILE A 32 -4.43 -6.00 -5.65
N LEU A 33 -3.49 -5.19 -5.15
CA LEU A 33 -2.15 -5.02 -5.72
C LEU A 33 -1.31 -6.29 -5.59
N LEU A 34 -1.38 -7.00 -4.46
CA LEU A 34 -0.64 -8.24 -4.26
C LEU A 34 -1.16 -9.39 -5.15
N ARG A 35 -2.43 -9.32 -5.58
CA ARG A 35 -3.18 -10.26 -6.45
C ARG A 35 -3.37 -11.67 -5.88
N THR A 36 -2.32 -12.27 -5.35
CA THR A 36 -2.29 -13.66 -4.86
C THR A 36 -1.50 -13.76 -3.57
N GLY A 37 -1.83 -14.76 -2.75
CA GLY A 37 -1.08 -15.11 -1.55
C GLY A 37 0.10 -16.04 -1.88
N ILE A 38 0.51 -16.81 -0.89
CA ILE A 38 1.45 -17.93 -1.04
C ILE A 38 0.78 -19.22 -0.55
N LYS A 39 1.43 -20.37 -0.78
CA LYS A 39 0.95 -21.64 -0.23
C LYS A 39 0.78 -21.53 1.30
N GLY A 40 -0.42 -21.83 1.78
CA GLY A 40 -0.77 -21.76 3.21
C GLY A 40 -1.12 -20.35 3.75
N LYS A 41 -1.08 -19.30 2.93
CA LYS A 41 -1.41 -17.92 3.36
C LYS A 41 -2.14 -17.15 2.26
N GLY A 42 -3.38 -16.77 2.54
CA GLY A 42 -4.21 -15.99 1.62
C GLY A 42 -3.66 -14.57 1.40
N VAL A 43 -4.06 -13.93 0.30
CA VAL A 43 -3.57 -12.58 -0.05
C VAL A 43 -4.03 -11.51 0.96
N LEU A 44 -5.25 -11.62 1.50
CA LEU A 44 -5.74 -10.71 2.54
C LEU A 44 -4.90 -10.82 3.82
N GLN A 45 -4.58 -12.04 4.24
CA GLN A 45 -3.71 -12.27 5.40
C GLN A 45 -2.28 -11.76 5.14
N MET A 46 -1.76 -11.94 3.93
CA MET A 46 -0.45 -11.40 3.55
C MET A 46 -0.43 -9.87 3.54
N ALA A 47 -1.50 -9.23 3.06
CA ALA A 47 -1.65 -7.78 3.08
C ALA A 47 -1.72 -7.24 4.51
N ASP A 48 -2.53 -7.87 5.36
CA ASP A 48 -2.67 -7.51 6.77
C ASP A 48 -1.33 -7.64 7.52
N GLU A 49 -0.64 -8.78 7.36
CA GLU A 49 0.68 -8.97 7.95
C GLU A 49 1.69 -7.92 7.47
N LEU A 50 1.66 -7.55 6.19
CA LEU A 50 2.56 -6.52 5.65
C LEU A 50 2.29 -5.16 6.32
N LEU A 51 1.04 -4.77 6.54
CA LEU A 51 0.74 -3.51 7.19
C LEU A 51 1.09 -3.53 8.69
N ASN A 52 0.93 -4.68 9.35
CA ASN A 52 1.08 -4.81 10.80
C ASN A 52 2.50 -5.18 11.27
N ILE A 53 3.50 -5.15 10.39
CA ILE A 53 4.90 -5.33 10.82
C ILE A 53 5.31 -4.12 11.65
N LYS A 54 5.50 -4.33 12.95
CA LYS A 54 5.78 -3.25 13.91
C LYS A 54 7.24 -2.86 13.93
N ASN A 55 7.49 -1.55 13.79
CA ASN A 55 8.79 -0.95 14.03
C ASN A 55 9.22 -1.14 15.49
N ASN A 56 10.24 -1.97 15.69
CA ASN A 56 10.93 -2.14 16.97
C ASN A 56 12.11 -1.18 17.13
N SER A 57 12.33 -0.27 16.17
CA SER A 57 13.36 0.76 16.26
C SER A 57 12.84 2.04 16.94
N THR A 58 13.48 2.41 18.05
CA THR A 58 13.25 3.66 18.80
C THR A 58 14.02 4.86 18.24
N LYS A 59 14.75 4.68 17.13
CA LYS A 59 15.63 5.71 16.56
C LYS A 59 15.71 5.59 15.05
N GLY A 60 14.79 6.23 14.32
CA GLY A 60 14.96 6.69 12.92
C GLY A 60 15.51 5.72 11.86
N SER A 61 15.70 4.44 12.16
CA SER A 61 16.24 3.42 11.26
C SER A 61 15.10 2.61 10.68
N LEU A 62 15.19 2.36 9.37
CA LEU A 62 14.27 1.53 8.56
C LEU A 62 14.34 0.02 8.92
N ASP A 63 14.82 -0.30 10.11
CA ASP A 63 14.95 -1.67 10.60
C ASP A 63 13.81 -1.97 11.56
N GLY A 64 12.62 -2.18 11.00
CA GLY A 64 11.49 -2.55 11.83
C GLY A 64 10.12 -2.69 11.16
N GLY A 65 9.94 -2.60 9.85
CA GLY A 65 8.58 -2.74 9.27
C GLY A 65 7.84 -1.41 9.11
N PHE A 66 6.51 -1.47 9.03
CA PHE A 66 5.74 -0.49 8.27
C PHE A 66 4.67 0.24 9.10
N ASP A 67 4.17 -0.36 10.18
CA ASP A 67 3.18 0.26 11.09
C ASP A 67 2.05 1.00 10.33
N GLY A 68 1.44 0.31 9.36
CA GLY A 68 0.39 0.83 8.48
C GLY A 68 0.88 1.38 7.13
N LEU A 69 -0.02 2.04 6.41
CA LEU A 69 0.25 2.58 5.07
C LEU A 69 1.31 3.69 5.08
N SER A 70 1.34 4.51 6.12
CA SER A 70 2.30 5.62 6.23
C SER A 70 3.74 5.14 6.26
N GLY A 71 4.07 4.10 7.03
CA GLY A 71 5.44 3.55 6.99
C GLY A 71 5.67 2.68 5.76
N LEU A 72 4.63 2.01 5.23
CA LEU A 72 4.75 1.31 3.94
C LEU A 72 5.10 2.27 2.79
N LEU A 73 4.58 3.51 2.80
CA LEU A 73 4.94 4.56 1.85
C LEU A 73 6.43 4.94 1.89
N HIS A 74 7.17 4.60 2.94
CA HIS A 74 8.61 4.84 3.03
C HIS A 74 9.44 3.59 2.71
N ALA A 75 8.78 2.45 2.42
CA ALA A 75 9.45 1.19 2.18
C ALA A 75 10.28 1.20 0.88
N THR A 76 11.50 0.68 0.96
CA THR A 76 12.33 0.38 -0.20
C THR A 76 12.09 -1.05 -0.70
N ALA A 77 12.60 -1.35 -1.90
CA ALA A 77 12.57 -2.72 -2.42
C ALA A 77 13.32 -3.72 -1.52
N ASP A 78 14.35 -3.26 -0.80
CA ASP A 78 15.14 -4.07 0.13
C ASP A 78 14.41 -4.31 1.46
N ASP A 79 13.62 -3.35 1.93
CA ASP A 79 12.75 -3.54 3.10
C ASP A 79 11.70 -4.62 2.81
N LEU A 80 11.08 -4.55 1.63
CA LEU A 80 10.10 -5.53 1.18
C LEU A 80 10.70 -6.92 0.88
N LYS A 81 12.01 -6.99 0.60
CA LYS A 81 12.72 -8.27 0.33
C LYS A 81 12.70 -9.20 1.52
N ARG A 82 12.61 -8.66 2.74
CA ARG A 82 12.57 -9.41 4.01
C ARG A 82 11.23 -10.15 4.18
N ILE A 83 10.20 -9.80 3.39
CA ILE A 83 8.85 -10.33 3.55
C ILE A 83 8.65 -11.59 2.72
N LYS A 84 8.37 -12.70 3.42
CA LYS A 84 8.11 -13.99 2.78
C LYS A 84 6.90 -13.90 1.83
N GLY A 85 7.13 -14.19 0.56
CA GLY A 85 6.09 -14.20 -0.47
C GLY A 85 6.00 -12.92 -1.32
N LEU A 86 6.77 -11.89 -1.00
CA LEU A 86 6.99 -10.73 -1.85
C LEU A 86 8.20 -10.97 -2.75
N GLY A 87 7.99 -11.73 -3.84
CA GLY A 87 9.00 -11.90 -4.89
C GLY A 87 9.31 -10.60 -5.64
N PRO A 88 10.33 -10.57 -6.51
CA PRO A 88 10.80 -9.36 -7.18
C PRO A 88 9.68 -8.60 -7.92
N ALA A 89 8.77 -9.33 -8.58
CA ALA A 89 7.63 -8.72 -9.28
C ALA A 89 6.69 -7.95 -8.33
N LYS A 90 6.25 -8.58 -7.22
CA LYS A 90 5.36 -7.93 -6.24
C LYS A 90 6.03 -6.73 -5.56
N ARG A 91 7.34 -6.82 -5.28
CA ARG A 91 8.10 -5.70 -4.70
C ARG A 91 8.17 -4.52 -5.67
N ALA A 92 8.47 -4.78 -6.94
CA ALA A 92 8.51 -3.75 -7.97
C ALA A 92 7.14 -3.08 -8.14
N GLU A 93 6.05 -3.86 -8.14
CA GLU A 93 4.67 -3.34 -8.23
C GLU A 93 4.33 -2.41 -7.06
N ILE A 94 4.63 -2.80 -5.82
CA ILE A 94 4.40 -1.97 -4.64
C ILE A 94 5.22 -0.68 -4.74
N VAL A 95 6.54 -0.78 -4.95
CA VAL A 95 7.42 0.39 -5.02
C VAL A 95 6.97 1.36 -6.11
N ALA A 96 6.54 0.85 -7.27
CA ALA A 96 6.02 1.66 -8.36
C ALA A 96 4.75 2.43 -7.96
N VAL A 97 3.78 1.77 -7.32
CA VAL A 97 2.54 2.42 -6.86
C VAL A 97 2.83 3.49 -5.81
N LEU A 98 3.71 3.21 -4.83
CA LEU A 98 4.07 4.20 -3.81
C LEU A 98 4.80 5.40 -4.41
N GLU A 99 5.66 5.17 -5.40
CA GLU A 99 6.34 6.25 -6.12
C GLU A 99 5.38 7.11 -6.94
N LEU A 100 4.40 6.50 -7.61
CA LEU A 100 3.33 7.24 -8.30
C LEU A 100 2.55 8.13 -7.33
N SER A 101 2.18 7.60 -6.15
CA SER A 101 1.51 8.36 -5.10
C SER A 101 2.36 9.55 -4.62
N ARG A 102 3.66 9.35 -4.37
CA ARG A 102 4.57 10.44 -4.00
C ARG A 102 4.67 11.52 -5.08
N ARG A 103 4.79 11.14 -6.35
CA ARG A 103 4.87 12.09 -7.48
C ARG A 103 3.59 12.89 -7.63
N ALA A 104 2.43 12.24 -7.54
CA ALA A 104 1.13 12.91 -7.63
C ALA A 104 0.95 13.95 -6.50
N LEU A 105 1.27 13.58 -5.25
CA LEU A 105 1.21 14.51 -4.11
C LEU A 105 2.19 15.69 -4.27
N ALA A 106 3.41 15.42 -4.75
CA ALA A 106 4.40 16.46 -4.99
C ALA A 106 3.97 17.44 -6.10
N GLN A 107 3.26 16.97 -7.13
CA GLN A 107 2.68 17.82 -8.17
C GLN A 107 1.60 18.75 -7.62
N GLN A 108 0.66 18.21 -6.83
CA GLN A 108 -0.40 19.00 -6.20
C GLN A 108 0.15 20.09 -5.26
N LEU A 109 1.22 19.80 -4.53
CA LEU A 109 1.87 20.78 -3.65
C LEU A 109 2.52 21.92 -4.45
N LYS A 110 3.20 21.60 -5.57
CA LYS A 110 3.79 22.62 -6.45
C LYS A 110 2.73 23.56 -7.02
N GLU A 111 1.61 23.01 -7.50
CA GLU A 111 0.49 23.80 -8.01
C GLU A 111 -0.09 24.74 -6.93
N ARG A 112 -0.25 24.25 -5.70
CA ARG A 112 -0.71 25.08 -4.57
C ARG A 112 0.25 26.22 -4.20
N THR A 113 1.56 25.99 -4.25
CA THR A 113 2.54 27.04 -3.91
C THR A 113 2.55 28.19 -4.91
N VAL A 114 2.14 27.97 -6.16
CA VAL A 114 2.03 29.03 -7.19
C VAL A 114 0.89 30.00 -6.87
N PHE A 115 -0.17 29.57 -6.17
CA PHE A 115 -1.28 30.44 -5.76
C PHE A 115 -1.07 31.17 -4.42
N ALA A 116 0.06 30.93 -3.75
CA ALA A 116 0.34 31.49 -2.43
C ALA A 116 1.34 32.67 -2.46
N THR A 117 1.75 33.16 -3.63
CA THR A 117 2.55 34.38 -3.75
C THR A 117 1.69 35.62 -3.42
N PRO A 118 2.02 36.41 -2.38
CA PRO A 118 1.22 37.58 -1.98
C PRO A 118 1.26 38.75 -2.97
N ASP A 119 2.18 38.76 -3.94
CA ASP A 119 2.43 39.91 -4.83
C ASP A 119 1.55 39.92 -6.10
N ALA A 120 0.32 39.42 -6.02
CA ALA A 120 -0.63 39.40 -7.13
C ALA A 120 -1.77 40.44 -6.98
N VAL A 121 -1.53 41.57 -6.31
CA VAL A 121 -2.30 42.83 -6.41
C VAL A 121 -1.37 44.01 -6.15
#